data_AF-A0A7C9EFN9-F1
#
_entry.id   AF-A0A7C9EFN9-F1
#
_cell.length_a   1.000
_cell.length_b   1.000
_cell.length_c   1.000
_cell.angle_alpha   90.00
_cell.angle_beta   90.00
_cell.angle_gamma   90.00
#
_symmetry.space_group_name_H-M   'P 1'
#
loop_
_entity.id
_entity.type
_entity.pdbx_description
1 polymer ?
#
loop_
_entity_poly.entity_id
_entity_poly.type
_entity_poly.pdbx_seq_one_letter_code
_entity_poly.pdbx_strand_id
1 'polypeptide(L)'
;FLGYGVVWLAVTQTVQNLPYWVLWIALLVGANSSAWFGTAVLVTNMRNFPLSRGTVAGLLKGYVGLSAAVYTEIYGMILDNSSSALLLFLTVGVPIISLSTMSFIRPCTPASGEDSSEHVHFLFAQGASVLLGIYLLTTTIIADTLSVGKIIRYTFVAIMVILMMAPLAIPIKMTLCPSSKKFAGPVDSSEELNSGTGESTQTEPLLAQSSSASYLGSFQEGEDINDVDILLAVGEGAVKQKRKPHRGEDFNFRQVIIKADFWLLWLVYFLGVGSGVTVLNNLAQIVYAQGGGNTTMLLSLFAFCNFIGRLGGGAISEYFIRLKTIPRTIWMTFAQMAMIVSFLLYASTYSGTLHVATGLLGICFGVQFAVMIPTASELFGLKHFGVIFNFIQLGNPIGALLFSGIIAGYVYDAEAIKQGGSTCVGASCFRFTFLVLAGLCGLGSLLGLILTIRIRPVYQMLYAGGSFRLPQRSDH
;
A
#
# COMPACT_ATOMS: atom_id res chain seq x y z
N PHE A 1 13.06 -18.38 7.40
CA PHE A 1 14.42 -18.94 7.54
C PHE A 1 15.44 -18.35 6.55
N LEU A 2 15.45 -18.71 5.25
CA LEU A 2 16.55 -18.43 4.30
C LEU A 2 17.06 -16.97 4.17
N GLY A 3 16.27 -15.96 4.56
CA GLY A 3 16.73 -14.57 4.66
C GLY A 3 17.35 -14.25 6.02
N TYR A 4 16.56 -13.67 6.93
CA TYR A 4 17.01 -13.27 8.27
C TYR A 4 17.67 -14.39 9.09
N GLY A 5 17.39 -15.67 8.81
CA GLY A 5 18.01 -16.79 9.52
C GLY A 5 19.48 -16.99 9.16
N VAL A 6 19.87 -16.73 7.91
CA VAL A 6 21.30 -16.76 7.51
C VAL A 6 22.04 -15.58 8.14
N VAL A 7 21.40 -14.41 8.23
CA VAL A 7 21.93 -13.24 8.95
C VAL A 7 22.05 -13.54 10.46
N TRP A 8 21.07 -14.22 11.05
CA TRP A 8 21.10 -14.65 12.45
C TRP A 8 22.25 -15.63 12.72
N LEU A 9 22.48 -16.62 11.85
CA LEU A 9 23.59 -17.57 11.97
C LEU A 9 24.96 -16.86 11.93
N ALA A 10 25.10 -15.86 11.05
CA ALA A 10 26.31 -15.03 10.98
C ALA A 10 26.52 -14.17 12.24
N VAL A 11 25.47 -13.48 12.71
CA VAL A 11 25.54 -12.60 13.91
C VAL A 11 25.80 -13.40 15.20
N THR A 12 25.26 -14.63 15.29
CA THR A 12 25.50 -15.53 16.42
C THR A 12 26.83 -16.29 16.35
N GLN A 13 27.64 -16.10 15.30
CA GLN A 13 28.90 -16.82 15.05
C GLN A 13 28.74 -18.36 15.00
N THR A 14 27.51 -18.85 14.77
CA THR A 14 27.22 -20.28 14.62
C THR A 14 27.67 -20.80 13.25
N VAL A 15 27.66 -19.95 12.22
CA VAL A 15 28.35 -20.18 10.94
C VAL A 15 29.37 -19.07 10.74
N GLN A 16 30.65 -19.42 10.83
CA GLN A 16 31.77 -18.49 10.67
C GLN A 16 32.13 -18.31 9.19
N ASN A 17 32.77 -17.18 8.87
CA ASN A 17 33.35 -16.89 7.54
C ASN A 17 32.36 -16.93 6.36
N LEU A 18 31.10 -16.55 6.58
CA LEU A 18 30.13 -16.35 5.49
C LEU A 18 30.57 -15.20 4.57
N PRO A 19 30.73 -15.43 3.25
CA PRO A 19 31.17 -14.39 2.33
C PRO A 19 30.06 -13.33 2.12
N TYR A 20 30.46 -12.07 1.96
CA TYR A 20 29.53 -10.93 1.88
C TYR A 20 28.43 -11.07 0.82
N TRP A 21 28.70 -11.74 -0.30
CA TRP A 21 27.70 -11.97 -1.34
C TRP A 21 26.55 -12.90 -0.89
N VAL A 22 26.83 -13.88 -0.01
CA VAL A 22 25.78 -14.73 0.59
C VAL A 22 24.94 -13.93 1.56
N LEU A 23 25.57 -13.07 2.38
CA LEU A 23 24.85 -12.17 3.30
C LEU A 23 23.98 -11.17 2.52
N TRP A 24 24.46 -10.66 1.39
CA TRP A 24 23.70 -9.78 0.50
C TRP A 24 22.48 -10.48 -0.12
N ILE A 25 22.64 -11.71 -0.63
CA ILE A 25 21.51 -12.53 -1.12
C ILE A 25 20.52 -12.84 0.00
N ALA A 26 21.00 -13.20 1.19
CA ALA A 26 20.14 -13.42 2.36
C ALA A 26 19.35 -12.17 2.77
N LEU A 27 19.97 -10.99 2.73
CA LEU A 27 19.29 -9.71 2.97
C LEU A 27 18.27 -9.38 1.87
N LEU A 28 18.56 -9.65 0.60
CA LEU A 28 17.60 -9.52 -0.49
C LEU A 28 16.37 -10.42 -0.27
N VAL A 29 16.57 -11.70 0.06
CA VAL A 29 15.47 -12.64 0.33
C VAL A 29 14.69 -12.22 1.58
N GLY A 30 15.39 -11.81 2.65
CA GLY A 30 14.79 -11.35 3.90
C GLY A 30 13.91 -10.12 3.72
N ALA A 31 14.46 -9.04 3.16
CA ALA A 31 13.75 -7.78 2.99
C ALA A 31 12.55 -7.91 2.02
N ASN A 32 12.71 -8.59 0.89
CA ASN A 32 11.65 -8.75 -0.10
C ASN A 32 10.48 -9.63 0.39
N SER A 33 10.69 -10.53 1.36
CA SER A 33 9.61 -11.37 1.89
C SER A 33 8.42 -10.56 2.40
N SER A 34 8.68 -9.40 3.03
CA SER A 34 7.65 -8.46 3.52
C SER A 34 6.76 -7.90 2.40
N ALA A 35 7.33 -7.65 1.22
CA ALA A 35 6.61 -7.12 0.07
C ALA A 35 5.64 -8.15 -0.55
N TRP A 36 5.98 -9.45 -0.48
CA TRP A 36 5.11 -10.53 -0.95
C TRP A 36 3.86 -10.65 -0.08
N PHE A 37 4.00 -10.72 1.26
CA PHE A 37 2.86 -10.72 2.18
C PHE A 37 1.98 -9.48 2.01
N GLY A 38 2.61 -8.29 1.96
CA GLY A 38 1.89 -7.03 1.74
C GLY A 38 1.13 -6.99 0.41
N THR A 39 1.66 -7.61 -0.64
CA THR A 39 0.98 -7.72 -1.95
C THR A 39 -0.20 -8.69 -1.89
N ALA A 40 -0.02 -9.87 -1.30
CA ALA A 40 -1.08 -10.88 -1.21
C ALA A 40 -2.30 -10.36 -0.46
N VAL A 41 -2.09 -9.77 0.72
CA VAL A 41 -3.15 -9.14 1.53
C VAL A 41 -3.82 -8.01 0.75
N LEU A 42 -3.05 -7.11 0.13
CA LEU A 42 -3.58 -5.95 -0.56
C LEU A 42 -4.40 -6.32 -1.80
N VAL A 43 -3.88 -7.17 -2.69
CA VAL A 43 -4.57 -7.56 -3.93
C VAL A 43 -5.89 -8.28 -3.61
N THR A 44 -5.92 -9.10 -2.57
CA THR A 44 -7.12 -9.83 -2.15
C THR A 44 -8.19 -8.87 -1.62
N ASN A 45 -7.83 -8.00 -0.66
CA ASN A 45 -8.78 -7.06 -0.08
C ASN A 45 -9.30 -6.02 -1.09
N MET A 46 -8.46 -5.57 -2.03
CA MET A 46 -8.86 -4.65 -3.11
C MET A 46 -9.87 -5.28 -4.09
N ARG A 47 -9.93 -6.62 -4.19
CA ARG A 47 -10.94 -7.35 -4.95
C ARG A 47 -12.21 -7.62 -4.14
N ASN A 48 -12.06 -7.93 -2.85
CA ASN A 48 -13.19 -8.17 -1.95
C ASN A 48 -14.03 -6.89 -1.72
N PHE A 49 -13.38 -5.71 -1.69
CA PHE A 49 -14.03 -4.42 -1.44
C PHE A 49 -13.82 -3.44 -2.62
N PRO A 50 -14.41 -3.71 -3.80
CA PRO A 50 -14.13 -2.96 -5.03
C PRO A 50 -14.66 -1.52 -5.01
N LEU A 51 -15.60 -1.20 -4.11
CA LEU A 51 -16.17 0.14 -3.93
C LEU A 51 -15.43 1.01 -2.91
N SER A 52 -14.69 0.41 -1.97
CA SER A 52 -14.10 1.11 -0.80
C SER A 52 -12.56 1.09 -0.84
N ARG A 53 -12.01 1.11 -2.06
CA ARG A 53 -10.58 0.86 -2.36
C ARG A 53 -9.62 1.77 -1.61
N GLY A 54 -9.93 3.07 -1.51
CA GLY A 54 -9.08 4.04 -0.81
C GLY A 54 -9.04 3.78 0.70
N THR A 55 -10.20 3.57 1.31
CA THR A 55 -10.35 3.23 2.74
C THR A 55 -9.58 1.96 3.10
N VAL A 56 -9.73 0.90 2.29
CA VAL A 56 -9.05 -0.39 2.48
C VAL A 56 -7.54 -0.29 2.29
N ALA A 57 -7.09 0.38 1.22
CA ALA A 57 -5.67 0.61 0.96
C ALA A 57 -5.01 1.44 2.09
N GLY A 58 -5.68 2.49 2.55
CA GLY A 58 -5.23 3.36 3.63
C GLY A 58 -5.11 2.62 4.96
N LEU A 59 -6.09 1.78 5.31
CA LEU A 59 -6.04 0.95 6.52
C LEU A 59 -4.89 -0.06 6.46
N LEU A 60 -4.80 -0.85 5.38
CA LEU A 60 -3.78 -1.90 5.23
C LEU A 60 -2.36 -1.32 5.20
N LYS A 61 -2.11 -0.24 4.44
CA LYS A 61 -0.80 0.43 4.48
C LYS A 61 -0.59 1.21 5.78
N GLY A 62 -1.65 1.63 6.47
CA GLY A 62 -1.60 2.22 7.81
C GLY A 62 -0.93 1.27 8.80
N TYR A 63 -1.34 0.01 8.87
CA TYR A 63 -0.67 -1.01 9.69
C TYR A 63 0.81 -1.22 9.32
N VAL A 64 1.18 -1.12 8.04
CA VAL A 64 2.59 -1.11 7.59
C VAL A 64 3.34 0.17 8.03
N GLY A 65 2.63 1.25 8.36
CA GLY A 65 3.22 2.46 8.95
C GLY A 65 3.46 2.28 10.45
N LEU A 66 2.50 1.69 11.18
CA LEU A 66 2.63 1.36 12.60
C LEU A 66 3.62 0.24 12.90
N SER A 67 3.87 -0.67 11.95
CA SER A 67 4.70 -1.86 12.20
C SER A 67 6.10 -1.53 12.69
N ALA A 68 6.69 -0.39 12.27
CA ALA A 68 7.99 0.04 12.76
C ALA A 68 7.98 0.30 14.28
N ALA A 69 6.98 1.00 14.80
CA ALA A 69 6.82 1.24 16.24
C ALA A 69 6.55 -0.07 17.00
N VAL A 70 5.70 -0.95 16.46
CA VAL A 70 5.44 -2.29 17.03
C VAL A 70 6.74 -3.11 17.15
N TYR A 71 7.60 -3.12 16.12
CA TYR A 71 8.89 -3.79 16.20
C TYR A 71 9.85 -3.14 17.20
N THR A 72 9.87 -1.80 17.31
CA THR A 72 10.66 -1.07 18.31
C THR A 72 10.25 -1.42 19.74
N GLU A 73 8.94 -1.50 20.02
CA GLU A 73 8.46 -1.92 21.34
C GLU A 73 8.78 -3.38 21.65
N ILE A 74 8.57 -4.30 20.69
CA ILE A 74 8.97 -5.70 20.86
C ILE A 74 10.48 -5.81 21.14
N TYR A 75 11.30 -5.02 20.45
CA TYR A 75 12.75 -4.96 20.63
C TYR A 75 13.17 -4.48 22.01
N GLY A 76 12.66 -3.33 22.47
CA GLY A 76 13.04 -2.75 23.76
C GLY A 76 12.34 -3.37 24.98
N MET A 77 11.10 -3.82 24.83
CA MET A 77 10.27 -4.28 25.96
C MET A 77 10.31 -5.79 26.19
N ILE A 78 10.42 -6.60 25.12
CA ILE A 78 10.44 -8.08 25.21
C ILE A 78 11.84 -8.64 25.00
N LEU A 79 12.56 -8.14 24.00
CA LEU A 79 13.84 -8.70 23.55
C LEU A 79 15.05 -8.06 24.24
N ASP A 80 14.84 -7.21 25.26
CA ASP A 80 15.86 -6.50 26.03
C ASP A 80 16.96 -5.83 25.16
N ASN A 81 16.56 -5.24 24.01
CA ASN A 81 17.45 -4.64 23.00
C ASN A 81 18.50 -5.61 22.39
N SER A 82 18.19 -6.92 22.33
CA SER A 82 19.08 -7.91 21.72
C SER A 82 18.85 -8.06 20.21
N SER A 83 19.84 -7.64 19.41
CA SER A 83 19.82 -7.76 17.94
C SER A 83 19.71 -9.21 17.46
N SER A 84 20.34 -10.17 18.16
CA SER A 84 20.25 -11.59 17.80
C SER A 84 18.86 -12.16 18.12
N ALA A 85 18.22 -11.73 19.21
CA ALA A 85 16.86 -12.12 19.53
C ALA A 85 15.83 -11.53 18.55
N LEU A 86 16.04 -10.29 18.08
CA LEU A 86 15.23 -9.67 17.01
C LEU A 86 15.33 -10.44 15.70
N LEU A 87 16.56 -10.79 15.28
CA LEU A 87 16.76 -11.59 14.08
C LEU A 87 16.13 -12.98 14.19
N LEU A 88 16.15 -13.61 15.37
CA LEU A 88 15.43 -14.87 15.62
C LEU A 88 13.90 -14.69 15.48
N PHE A 89 13.34 -13.62 16.05
CA PHE A 89 11.92 -13.29 15.96
C PHE A 89 11.47 -13.05 14.50
N LEU A 90 12.25 -12.33 13.70
CA LEU A 90 12.02 -12.16 12.26
C LEU A 90 12.16 -13.48 11.47
N THR A 91 13.02 -14.40 11.94
CA THR A 91 13.32 -15.66 11.27
C THR A 91 12.25 -16.74 11.46
N VAL A 92 11.64 -16.78 12.66
CA VAL A 92 10.72 -17.84 13.12
C VAL A 92 9.35 -17.30 13.51
N GLY A 93 9.30 -16.24 14.34
CA GLY A 93 8.05 -15.65 14.84
C GLY A 93 7.17 -15.09 13.74
N VAL A 94 7.73 -14.24 12.86
CA VAL A 94 6.97 -13.65 11.74
C VAL A 94 6.42 -14.72 10.77
N PRO A 95 7.20 -15.74 10.34
CA PRO A 95 6.67 -16.85 9.55
C PRO A 95 5.54 -17.63 10.25
N ILE A 96 5.67 -17.96 11.54
CA ILE A 96 4.61 -18.65 12.29
C ILE A 96 3.31 -17.83 12.26
N ILE A 97 3.37 -16.53 12.58
CA ILE A 97 2.20 -15.64 12.55
C ILE A 97 1.59 -15.59 11.13
N SER A 98 2.42 -15.51 10.09
CA SER A 98 1.93 -15.47 8.70
C SER A 98 1.27 -16.78 8.26
N LEU A 99 1.81 -17.95 8.64
CA LEU A 99 1.22 -19.25 8.33
C LEU A 99 -0.10 -19.46 9.09
N SER A 100 -0.15 -19.09 10.37
CA SER A 100 -1.38 -19.16 11.18
C SER A 100 -2.50 -18.26 10.64
N THR A 101 -2.15 -17.12 10.05
CA THR A 101 -3.14 -16.16 9.52
C THR A 101 -3.50 -16.38 8.04
N MET A 102 -2.73 -17.19 7.31
CA MET A 102 -2.91 -17.43 5.87
C MET A 102 -4.32 -17.90 5.50
N SER A 103 -4.94 -18.77 6.32
CA SER A 103 -6.27 -19.33 6.09
C SER A 103 -7.41 -18.30 6.03
N PHE A 104 -7.21 -17.10 6.59
CA PHE A 104 -8.20 -16.01 6.58
C PHE A 104 -8.13 -15.14 5.31
N ILE A 105 -7.02 -15.20 4.55
CA ILE A 105 -6.85 -14.42 3.32
C ILE A 105 -7.50 -15.17 2.16
N ARG A 106 -8.82 -15.04 2.04
CA ARG A 106 -9.60 -15.67 0.95
C ARG A 106 -10.21 -14.61 0.02
N PRO A 107 -10.14 -14.81 -1.31
CA PRO A 107 -10.96 -14.05 -2.24
C PRO A 107 -12.44 -14.38 -1.98
N CYS A 108 -13.25 -13.34 -1.80
CA CYS A 108 -14.70 -13.45 -1.67
C CYS A 108 -15.36 -12.85 -2.91
N THR A 109 -16.54 -13.36 -3.28
CA THR A 109 -17.40 -12.66 -4.23
C THR A 109 -17.85 -11.34 -3.60
N PRO A 110 -17.54 -10.17 -4.20
CA PRO A 110 -17.96 -8.89 -3.62
C PRO A 110 -19.48 -8.79 -3.63
N ALA A 111 -20.05 -8.16 -2.59
CA ALA A 111 -21.49 -7.90 -2.54
C ALA A 111 -21.90 -6.99 -3.71
N SER A 112 -23.07 -7.26 -4.30
CA SER A 112 -23.56 -6.52 -5.48
C SER A 112 -24.14 -5.13 -5.15
N GLY A 113 -24.11 -4.72 -3.87
CA GLY A 113 -24.73 -3.49 -3.38
C GLY A 113 -23.88 -2.81 -2.31
N GLU A 114 -24.24 -1.58 -1.97
CA GLU A 114 -23.55 -0.75 -1.00
C GLU A 114 -24.12 -0.98 0.41
N ASP A 115 -23.52 -1.91 1.15
CA ASP A 115 -23.93 -2.22 2.52
C ASP A 115 -23.54 -1.09 3.48
N SER A 116 -24.52 -0.35 3.99
CA SER A 116 -24.31 0.80 4.89
C SER A 116 -23.60 0.43 6.20
N SER A 117 -23.64 -0.85 6.60
CA SER A 117 -22.89 -1.41 7.72
C SER A 117 -21.38 -1.46 7.47
N GLU A 118 -20.91 -1.61 6.23
CA GLU A 118 -19.48 -1.61 5.90
C GLU A 118 -18.80 -0.31 6.32
N HIS A 119 -19.44 0.83 6.06
CA HIS A 119 -18.89 2.13 6.44
C HIS A 119 -18.67 2.26 7.95
N VAL A 120 -19.60 1.73 8.76
CA VAL A 120 -19.48 1.72 10.23
C VAL A 120 -18.35 0.79 10.68
N HIS A 121 -18.22 -0.39 10.05
CA HIS A 121 -17.12 -1.32 10.33
C HIS A 121 -15.75 -0.74 9.98
N PHE A 122 -15.62 -0.07 8.83
CA PHE A 122 -14.39 0.63 8.45
C PHE A 122 -14.07 1.79 9.39
N LEU A 123 -15.07 2.59 9.78
CA LEU A 123 -14.87 3.70 10.74
C LEU A 123 -14.40 3.18 12.11
N PHE A 124 -14.96 2.07 12.60
CA PHE A 124 -14.49 1.41 13.82
C PHE A 124 -13.04 0.92 13.69
N ALA A 125 -12.70 0.23 12.60
CA ALA A 125 -11.33 -0.25 12.36
C ALA A 125 -10.31 0.91 12.25
N GLN A 126 -10.70 2.02 11.61
CA GLN A 126 -9.88 3.24 11.55
C GLN A 126 -9.71 3.87 12.94
N GLY A 127 -10.78 4.01 13.73
CA GLY A 127 -10.73 4.54 15.09
C GLY A 127 -9.84 3.69 16.02
N ALA A 128 -9.98 2.36 15.97
CA ALA A 128 -9.13 1.43 16.70
C ALA A 128 -7.65 1.53 16.26
N SER A 129 -7.39 1.70 14.96
CA SER A 129 -6.04 1.91 14.43
C SER A 129 -5.43 3.23 14.92
N VAL A 130 -6.23 4.31 14.99
CA VAL A 130 -5.79 5.61 15.52
C VAL A 130 -5.46 5.51 17.01
N LEU A 131 -6.30 4.83 17.78
CA LEU A 131 -6.05 4.56 19.20
C LEU A 131 -4.74 3.76 19.39
N LEU A 132 -4.52 2.70 18.61
CA LEU A 132 -3.26 1.95 18.60
C LEU A 132 -2.05 2.83 18.22
N GLY A 133 -2.19 3.73 17.24
CA GLY A 133 -1.13 4.64 16.84
C GLY A 133 -0.77 5.66 17.93
N ILE A 134 -1.76 6.23 18.61
CA ILE A 134 -1.56 7.14 19.75
C ILE A 134 -0.91 6.38 20.92
N TYR A 135 -1.39 5.16 21.18
CA TYR A 135 -0.84 4.28 22.21
C TYR A 135 0.65 4.03 21.97
N LEU A 136 1.03 3.49 20.80
CA LEU A 136 2.42 3.21 20.43
C LEU A 136 3.33 4.45 20.55
N LEU A 137 2.83 5.63 20.17
CA LEU A 137 3.59 6.87 20.31
C LEU A 137 3.86 7.21 21.79
N THR A 138 2.86 7.09 22.68
CA THR A 138 3.05 7.41 24.10
C THR A 138 3.90 6.38 24.81
N THR A 139 3.72 5.07 24.55
CA THR A 139 4.55 4.02 25.15
C THR A 139 5.98 4.04 24.64
N THR A 140 6.24 4.38 23.38
CA THR A 140 7.61 4.57 22.88
C THR A 140 8.30 5.76 23.56
N ILE A 141 7.61 6.90 23.72
CA ILE A 141 8.16 8.07 24.43
C ILE A 141 8.42 7.75 25.92
N ILE A 142 7.49 7.04 26.58
CA ILE A 142 7.64 6.61 27.97
C ILE A 142 8.82 5.66 28.15
N ALA A 143 9.01 4.69 27.24
CA ALA A 143 10.11 3.72 27.32
C ALA A 143 11.50 4.33 27.06
N ASP A 144 11.56 5.41 26.27
CA ASP A 144 12.79 6.14 25.97
C ASP A 144 13.16 7.17 27.06
N THR A 145 12.17 7.72 27.77
CA THR A 145 12.37 8.74 28.82
C THR A 145 12.41 8.21 30.26
N LEU A 146 11.77 7.07 30.54
CA LEU A 146 11.65 6.49 31.88
C LEU A 146 12.16 5.05 31.92
N SER A 147 12.84 4.68 33.01
CA SER A 147 13.30 3.31 33.26
C SER A 147 12.15 2.39 33.69
N VAL A 148 11.42 1.85 32.71
CA VAL A 148 10.21 1.04 32.94
C VAL A 148 10.54 -0.35 33.50
N GLY A 149 9.96 -0.69 34.66
CA GLY A 149 10.12 -2.00 35.30
C GLY A 149 9.53 -3.16 34.48
N LYS A 150 10.10 -4.38 34.62
CA LYS A 150 9.75 -5.56 33.80
C LYS A 150 8.24 -5.85 33.70
N ILE A 151 7.51 -5.76 34.83
CA ILE A 151 6.06 -6.01 34.86
C ILE A 151 5.34 -5.02 33.92
N ILE A 152 5.64 -3.72 34.03
CA ILE A 152 5.01 -2.66 33.24
C ILE A 152 5.36 -2.83 31.75
N ARG A 153 6.60 -3.23 31.41
CA ARG A 153 7.00 -3.55 30.02
C ARG A 153 6.14 -4.65 29.41
N TYR A 154 5.89 -5.75 30.15
CA TYR A 154 4.98 -6.81 29.68
C TYR A 154 3.52 -6.35 29.61
N THR A 155 3.05 -5.51 30.55
CA THR A 155 1.70 -4.94 30.50
C THR A 155 1.49 -4.06 29.27
N PHE A 156 2.48 -3.23 28.90
CA PHE A 156 2.39 -2.41 27.70
C PHE A 156 2.28 -3.26 26.42
N VAL A 157 3.14 -4.26 26.29
CA VAL A 157 3.09 -5.23 25.17
C VAL A 157 1.74 -5.95 25.11
N ALA A 158 1.18 -6.35 26.25
CA ALA A 158 -0.14 -7.01 26.29
C ALA A 158 -1.26 -6.09 25.79
N ILE A 159 -1.26 -4.81 26.20
CA ILE A 159 -2.22 -3.81 25.73
C ILE A 159 -2.04 -3.54 24.23
N MET A 160 -0.80 -3.41 23.75
CA MET A 160 -0.50 -3.27 22.32
C MET A 160 -1.11 -4.41 21.50
N VAL A 161 -0.92 -5.66 21.94
CA VAL A 161 -1.49 -6.85 21.25
C VAL A 161 -3.02 -6.83 21.27
N ILE A 162 -3.65 -6.47 22.40
CA ILE A 162 -5.12 -6.35 22.49
C ILE A 162 -5.65 -5.29 21.52
N LEU A 163 -5.03 -4.11 21.48
CA LEU A 163 -5.40 -3.03 20.56
C LEU A 163 -5.18 -3.41 19.09
N MET A 164 -4.11 -4.15 18.77
CA MET A 164 -3.86 -4.67 17.43
C MET A 164 -4.91 -5.69 16.98
N MET A 165 -5.44 -6.48 17.91
CA MET A 165 -6.50 -7.48 17.65
C MET A 165 -7.92 -6.88 17.62
N ALA A 166 -8.11 -5.62 18.03
CA ALA A 166 -9.43 -4.98 18.12
C ALA A 166 -10.30 -5.04 16.83
N PRO A 167 -9.76 -4.94 15.59
CA PRO A 167 -10.57 -5.10 14.38
C PRO A 167 -11.24 -6.47 14.22
N LEU A 168 -10.75 -7.52 14.89
CA LEU A 168 -11.38 -8.85 14.91
C LEU A 168 -12.74 -8.85 15.64
N ALA A 169 -13.05 -7.82 16.43
CA ALA A 169 -14.38 -7.64 16.99
C ALA A 169 -15.47 -7.52 15.90
N ILE A 170 -15.13 -7.04 14.70
CA ILE A 170 -16.07 -6.94 13.57
C ILE A 170 -16.55 -8.34 13.12
N PRO A 171 -15.69 -9.26 12.64
CA PRO A 171 -16.14 -10.59 12.23
C PRO A 171 -16.73 -11.39 13.40
N ILE A 172 -16.19 -11.27 14.63
CA ILE A 172 -16.75 -11.94 15.82
C ILE A 172 -18.19 -11.48 16.09
N LYS A 173 -18.46 -10.16 16.03
CA LYS A 173 -19.82 -9.63 16.17
C LYS A 173 -20.74 -10.13 15.05
N MET A 174 -20.25 -10.18 13.81
CA MET A 174 -21.05 -10.64 12.66
C MET A 174 -21.38 -12.14 12.73
N THR A 175 -20.51 -12.98 13.32
CA THR A 175 -20.77 -14.42 13.50
C THR A 175 -21.61 -14.73 14.73
N LEU A 176 -21.44 -14.01 15.84
CA LEU A 176 -22.20 -14.23 17.08
C LEU A 176 -23.58 -13.58 17.07
N CYS A 177 -23.71 -12.42 16.42
CA CYS A 177 -24.96 -11.70 16.23
C CYS A 177 -25.23 -11.52 14.72
N PRO A 178 -25.54 -12.60 13.98
CA PRO A 178 -26.02 -12.47 12.61
C PRO A 178 -27.28 -11.60 12.64
N SER A 179 -27.23 -10.47 11.92
CA SER A 179 -28.35 -9.54 11.86
C SER A 179 -29.57 -10.27 11.32
N SER A 180 -30.55 -10.53 12.20
CA SER A 180 -31.80 -11.17 11.79
C SER A 180 -32.42 -10.32 10.69
N LYS A 181 -32.40 -10.82 9.46
CA LYS A 181 -33.10 -10.18 8.36
C LYS A 181 -34.54 -10.08 8.80
N LYS A 182 -35.04 -8.84 8.94
CA LYS A 182 -36.47 -8.59 9.09
C LYS A 182 -37.16 -9.42 8.02
N PHE A 183 -38.08 -10.28 8.44
CA PHE A 183 -39.02 -10.95 7.54
C PHE A 183 -39.54 -9.88 6.58
N ALA A 184 -39.30 -10.06 5.28
CA ALA A 184 -40.21 -9.49 4.31
C ALA A 184 -41.58 -10.10 4.66
N GLY A 185 -42.61 -9.25 4.75
CA GLY A 185 -43.96 -9.71 5.13
C GLY A 185 -44.47 -10.78 4.16
N PRO A 186 -45.50 -11.54 4.56
CA PRO A 186 -46.12 -12.51 3.65
C PRO A 186 -46.53 -11.80 2.36
N VAL A 187 -46.13 -12.34 1.22
CA VAL A 187 -46.76 -11.98 -0.06
C VAL A 187 -48.17 -12.56 0.01
N ASP A 188 -49.18 -11.71 -0.15
CA ASP A 188 -50.58 -12.11 -0.07
C ASP A 188 -50.91 -13.23 -1.08
N SER A 189 -51.71 -14.18 -0.61
CA SER A 189 -52.10 -15.38 -1.33
C SER A 189 -53.49 -15.25 -1.97
N SER A 190 -53.51 -14.97 -3.27
CA SER A 190 -54.62 -15.11 -4.24
C SER A 190 -54.13 -14.50 -5.57
N GLU A 191 -54.41 -14.94 -6.81
CA GLU A 191 -55.08 -16.08 -7.45
C GLU A 191 -54.46 -16.18 -8.89
N GLU A 192 -54.46 -17.27 -9.66
CA GLU A 192 -55.15 -18.56 -9.54
C GLU A 192 -54.33 -19.74 -10.16
N LEU A 193 -55.03 -20.83 -10.49
CA LEU A 193 -54.67 -22.13 -11.05
C LEU A 193 -54.00 -22.13 -12.45
N ASN A 194 -52.95 -22.94 -12.65
CA ASN A 194 -52.94 -23.92 -13.76
C ASN A 194 -51.93 -25.06 -13.53
N SER A 195 -52.40 -26.30 -13.71
CA SER A 195 -51.65 -27.53 -13.45
C SER A 195 -50.97 -28.09 -14.72
N GLY A 196 -49.77 -28.65 -14.59
CA GLY A 196 -48.99 -29.14 -15.73
C GLY A 196 -47.72 -29.93 -15.35
N THR A 197 -47.92 -31.11 -14.76
CA THR A 197 -46.97 -32.22 -14.53
C THR A 197 -45.62 -32.23 -15.27
N GLY A 198 -44.54 -32.53 -14.54
CA GLY A 198 -43.25 -32.99 -15.11
C GLY A 198 -42.11 -33.06 -14.10
N GLU A 199 -41.83 -34.24 -13.53
CA GLU A 199 -40.70 -34.45 -12.61
C GLU A 199 -39.35 -34.49 -13.36
N SER A 200 -38.29 -33.93 -12.74
CA SER A 200 -37.05 -34.70 -12.52
C SER A 200 -36.04 -33.95 -11.62
N THR A 201 -35.54 -34.67 -10.62
CA THR A 201 -34.47 -34.29 -9.70
C THR A 201 -33.11 -34.21 -10.38
N GLN A 202 -32.25 -33.22 -10.04
CA GLN A 202 -30.81 -33.46 -9.89
C GLN A 202 -30.05 -32.35 -9.13
N THR A 203 -28.91 -32.72 -8.57
CA THR A 203 -28.17 -31.98 -7.52
C THR A 203 -26.71 -31.79 -7.91
N GLU A 204 -26.27 -30.53 -8.10
CA GLU A 204 -24.85 -30.08 -8.21
C GLU A 204 -24.01 -30.74 -9.36
N PRO A 205 -22.70 -30.45 -9.61
CA PRO A 205 -21.77 -29.51 -8.95
C PRO A 205 -20.84 -28.66 -9.88
N LEU A 206 -20.09 -27.76 -9.23
CA LEU A 206 -18.68 -27.33 -9.43
C LEU A 206 -17.98 -27.35 -10.82
N LEU A 207 -17.48 -26.16 -11.18
CA LEU A 207 -16.16 -25.83 -11.76
C LEU A 207 -15.56 -26.61 -12.96
N ALA A 208 -15.30 -25.81 -13.99
CA ALA A 208 -14.20 -25.87 -14.96
C ALA A 208 -14.30 -26.87 -16.14
N GLN A 209 -14.32 -26.31 -17.34
CA GLN A 209 -13.61 -26.91 -18.47
C GLN A 209 -12.81 -25.86 -19.24
N SER A 210 -11.50 -26.08 -19.30
CA SER A 210 -10.58 -25.34 -20.17
C SER A 210 -10.68 -25.92 -21.57
N SER A 211 -11.05 -25.12 -22.56
CA SER A 211 -11.04 -25.52 -23.97
C SER A 211 -9.71 -25.15 -24.63
N SER A 212 -8.75 -26.07 -24.56
CA SER A 212 -7.50 -26.00 -25.33
C SER A 212 -7.18 -27.36 -25.94
N ALA A 213 -7.83 -27.69 -27.06
CA ALA A 213 -7.47 -28.79 -27.97
C ALA A 213 -8.24 -28.72 -29.31
N SER A 214 -7.76 -27.95 -30.29
CA SER A 214 -8.11 -28.11 -31.72
C SER A 214 -7.18 -27.30 -32.65
N TYR A 215 -5.90 -27.67 -32.67
CA TYR A 215 -5.03 -27.38 -33.82
C TYR A 215 -4.56 -28.70 -34.43
N LEU A 216 -5.16 -29.10 -35.56
CA LEU A 216 -4.47 -29.88 -36.59
C LEU A 216 -5.26 -29.84 -37.91
N GLY A 217 -4.61 -29.44 -39.00
CA GLY A 217 -4.98 -29.88 -40.35
C GLY A 217 -5.95 -29.02 -41.17
N SER A 218 -5.48 -27.89 -41.70
CA SER A 218 -5.26 -27.78 -43.15
C SER A 218 -4.29 -26.63 -43.46
N PHE A 219 -3.37 -26.88 -44.41
CA PHE A 219 -2.65 -25.82 -45.09
C PHE A 219 -3.33 -25.58 -46.44
N GLN A 220 -3.15 -24.37 -46.96
CA GLN A 220 -3.35 -24.01 -48.37
C GLN A 220 -4.80 -23.83 -48.83
N GLU A 221 -5.32 -22.61 -48.66
CA GLU A 221 -5.48 -21.67 -49.78
C GLU A 221 -5.54 -20.24 -49.23
N GLY A 222 -5.10 -19.27 -50.04
CA GLY A 222 -5.13 -17.86 -49.70
C GLY A 222 -5.84 -17.11 -50.82
N GLU A 223 -6.94 -16.45 -50.49
CA GLU A 223 -7.58 -15.41 -51.28
C GLU A 223 -8.28 -14.44 -50.32
N ASP A 224 -8.46 -13.20 -50.75
CA ASP A 224 -8.71 -12.07 -49.85
C ASP A 224 -10.05 -12.13 -49.11
N ILE A 225 -10.00 -12.31 -47.78
CA ILE A 225 -11.15 -12.11 -46.91
C ILE A 225 -11.42 -10.61 -46.84
N ASN A 226 -12.49 -10.18 -47.49
CA ASN A 226 -12.88 -8.77 -47.55
C ASN A 226 -13.13 -8.21 -46.13
N ASP A 227 -12.74 -6.94 -45.90
CA ASP A 227 -13.02 -6.22 -44.65
C ASP A 227 -14.52 -6.23 -44.28
N VAL A 228 -15.40 -6.41 -45.28
CA VAL A 228 -16.85 -6.56 -45.14
C VAL A 228 -17.23 -7.81 -44.34
N ASP A 229 -16.59 -8.96 -44.58
CA ASP A 229 -16.90 -10.21 -43.87
C ASP A 229 -16.43 -10.16 -42.41
N ILE A 230 -15.33 -9.45 -42.16
CA ILE A 230 -14.85 -9.14 -40.81
C ILE A 230 -15.83 -8.20 -40.09
N LEU A 231 -16.39 -7.20 -40.80
CA LEU A 231 -17.40 -6.29 -40.25
C LEU A 231 -18.74 -6.97 -39.98
N LEU A 232 -19.17 -7.90 -40.85
CA LEU A 232 -20.37 -8.72 -40.65
C LEU A 232 -20.19 -9.66 -39.44
N ALA A 233 -19.05 -10.36 -39.33
CA ALA A 233 -18.74 -11.21 -38.18
C ALA A 233 -18.61 -10.43 -36.84
N VAL A 234 -18.29 -9.14 -36.90
CA VAL A 234 -18.35 -8.22 -35.74
C VAL A 234 -19.79 -7.82 -35.41
N GLY A 235 -20.64 -7.59 -36.42
CA GLY A 235 -22.07 -7.28 -36.27
C GLY A 235 -22.89 -8.44 -35.69
N GLU A 236 -22.61 -9.67 -36.11
CA GLU A 236 -23.23 -10.90 -35.59
C GLU A 236 -22.64 -11.37 -34.25
N GLY A 237 -21.62 -10.67 -33.72
CA GLY A 237 -21.00 -10.98 -32.43
C GLY A 237 -20.08 -12.21 -32.40
N ALA A 238 -19.94 -12.92 -33.53
CA ALA A 238 -19.07 -14.09 -33.68
C ALA A 238 -17.58 -13.74 -33.51
N VAL A 239 -17.16 -12.55 -33.96
CA VAL A 239 -15.78 -12.06 -33.82
C VAL A 239 -15.76 -10.76 -33.00
N LYS A 240 -15.45 -10.86 -31.71
CA LYS A 240 -15.03 -9.68 -30.93
C LYS A 240 -13.65 -9.24 -31.40
N GLN A 241 -13.58 -8.15 -32.18
CA GLN A 241 -12.32 -7.43 -32.39
C GLN A 241 -11.63 -7.22 -31.04
N LYS A 242 -10.29 -7.40 -30.99
CA LYS A 242 -9.46 -7.10 -29.81
C LYS A 242 -9.38 -5.58 -29.59
N ARG A 243 -10.50 -4.97 -29.18
CA ARG A 243 -10.61 -3.57 -28.80
C ARG A 243 -9.54 -3.27 -27.75
N LYS A 244 -8.73 -2.24 -27.99
CA LYS A 244 -7.72 -1.80 -27.03
C LYS A 244 -8.44 -1.39 -25.73
N PRO A 245 -8.06 -1.92 -24.56
CA PRO A 245 -8.79 -1.66 -23.34
C PRO A 245 -8.84 -0.16 -23.05
N HIS A 246 -10.04 0.30 -22.68
CA HIS A 246 -10.29 1.67 -22.27
C HIS A 246 -9.84 1.84 -20.80
N ARG A 247 -9.46 3.06 -20.40
CA ARG A 247 -8.91 3.30 -19.06
C ARG A 247 -9.96 2.95 -18.00
N GLY A 248 -9.57 2.13 -17.01
CA GLY A 248 -10.48 1.54 -16.02
C GLY A 248 -10.95 0.11 -16.31
N GLU A 249 -10.72 -0.42 -17.53
CA GLU A 249 -10.82 -1.85 -17.81
C GLU A 249 -9.56 -2.60 -17.32
N ASP A 250 -9.59 -3.94 -17.29
CA ASP A 250 -8.43 -4.74 -16.89
C ASP A 250 -7.33 -4.76 -17.97
N PHE A 251 -6.22 -4.06 -17.72
CA PHE A 251 -5.05 -4.07 -18.62
C PHE A 251 -4.13 -5.26 -18.33
N ASN A 252 -3.54 -5.80 -19.40
CA ASN A 252 -2.39 -6.71 -19.26
C ASN A 252 -1.09 -5.91 -19.06
N PHE A 253 -0.14 -6.42 -18.28
CA PHE A 253 1.07 -5.70 -17.85
C PHE A 253 1.87 -5.07 -19.01
N ARG A 254 2.06 -5.82 -20.12
CA ARG A 254 2.74 -5.32 -21.33
C ARG A 254 2.02 -4.12 -21.97
N GLN A 255 0.70 -4.05 -21.86
CA GLN A 255 -0.09 -2.92 -22.39
C GLN A 255 0.04 -1.68 -21.50
N VAL A 256 0.21 -1.86 -20.18
CA VAL A 256 0.38 -0.77 -19.21
C VAL A 256 1.71 -0.04 -19.42
N ILE A 257 2.83 -0.77 -19.56
CA ILE A 257 4.17 -0.17 -19.75
C ILE A 257 4.26 0.70 -21.01
N ILE A 258 3.45 0.46 -22.03
CA ILE A 258 3.45 1.25 -23.27
C ILE A 258 2.68 2.59 -23.08
N LYS A 259 1.89 2.76 -22.01
CA LYS A 259 1.11 3.98 -21.77
C LYS A 259 1.96 5.09 -21.14
N ALA A 260 1.94 6.27 -21.75
CA ALA A 260 2.53 7.47 -21.16
C ALA A 260 1.94 7.81 -19.77
N ASP A 261 0.64 7.54 -19.54
CA ASP A 261 -0.01 7.78 -18.24
C ASP A 261 0.63 6.96 -17.10
N PHE A 262 1.10 5.75 -17.40
CA PHE A 262 1.77 4.87 -16.44
C PHE A 262 3.13 5.44 -16.03
N TRP A 263 3.96 5.82 -17.00
CA TRP A 263 5.25 6.46 -16.72
C TRP A 263 5.10 7.78 -15.99
N LEU A 264 4.06 8.55 -16.30
CA LEU A 264 3.82 9.83 -15.65
C LEU A 264 3.34 9.65 -14.20
N LEU A 265 2.48 8.64 -13.92
CA LEU A 265 2.16 8.22 -12.55
C LEU A 265 3.38 7.66 -11.80
N TRP A 266 4.21 6.87 -12.47
CA TRP A 266 5.43 6.30 -11.93
C TRP A 266 6.45 7.38 -11.55
N LEU A 267 6.67 8.38 -12.42
CA LEU A 267 7.56 9.51 -12.16
C LEU A 267 7.07 10.38 -10.99
N VAL A 268 5.77 10.68 -10.93
CA VAL A 268 5.18 11.40 -9.79
C VAL A 268 5.42 10.63 -8.49
N TYR A 269 5.18 9.31 -8.48
CA TYR A 269 5.45 8.47 -7.32
C TYR A 269 6.94 8.42 -6.95
N PHE A 270 7.81 8.21 -7.92
CA PHE A 270 9.27 8.15 -7.76
C PHE A 270 9.84 9.46 -7.17
N LEU A 271 9.41 10.62 -7.65
CA LEU A 271 9.90 11.92 -7.15
C LEU A 271 9.39 12.21 -5.72
N GLY A 272 8.11 11.93 -5.43
CA GLY A 272 7.54 12.13 -4.10
C GLY A 272 8.05 11.13 -3.05
N VAL A 273 8.04 9.83 -3.36
CA VAL A 273 8.48 8.80 -2.42
C VAL A 273 10.01 8.70 -2.34
N GLY A 274 10.73 8.88 -3.46
CA GLY A 274 12.19 8.88 -3.46
C GLY A 274 12.78 10.01 -2.60
N SER A 275 12.20 11.21 -2.66
CA SER A 275 12.64 12.33 -1.82
C SER A 275 12.29 12.11 -0.34
N GLY A 276 11.11 11.58 -0.04
CA GLY A 276 10.72 11.23 1.33
C GLY A 276 11.59 10.14 1.97
N VAL A 277 11.92 9.07 1.24
CA VAL A 277 12.77 7.98 1.76
C VAL A 277 14.22 8.43 1.99
N THR A 278 14.69 9.47 1.30
CA THR A 278 16.00 10.07 1.54
C THR A 278 16.12 10.64 2.95
N VAL A 279 15.07 11.28 3.46
CA VAL A 279 15.08 11.79 4.84
C VAL A 279 14.93 10.66 5.85
N LEU A 280 14.08 9.66 5.56
CA LEU A 280 13.92 8.48 6.40
C LEU A 280 15.26 7.75 6.62
N ASN A 281 15.99 7.46 5.54
CA ASN A 281 17.24 6.69 5.58
C ASN A 281 18.37 7.44 6.32
N ASN A 282 18.42 8.77 6.20
CA ASN A 282 19.47 9.58 6.82
C ASN A 282 19.01 10.28 8.12
N LEU A 283 17.83 9.96 8.66
CA LEU A 283 17.22 10.74 9.76
C LEU A 283 18.15 10.85 10.98
N ALA A 284 18.83 9.76 11.35
CA ALA A 284 19.79 9.74 12.45
C ALA A 284 21.01 10.65 12.18
N GLN A 285 21.53 10.67 10.94
CA GLN A 285 22.64 11.56 10.55
C GLN A 285 22.20 13.03 10.51
N ILE A 286 20.97 13.31 10.07
CA ILE A 286 20.38 14.66 10.08
C ILE A 286 20.24 15.18 11.51
N VAL A 287 19.75 14.34 12.44
CA VAL A 287 19.64 14.67 13.87
C VAL A 287 21.01 14.92 14.51
N TYR A 288 22.00 14.09 14.18
CA TYR A 288 23.37 14.27 14.65
C TYR A 288 23.98 15.58 14.13
N ALA A 289 23.87 15.84 12.82
CA ALA A 289 24.41 17.04 12.19
C ALA A 289 23.80 18.34 12.74
N GLN A 290 22.55 18.34 13.21
CA GLN A 290 21.91 19.51 13.84
C GLN A 290 22.28 19.73 15.32
N GLY A 291 23.26 19.00 15.87
CA GLY A 291 23.80 19.25 17.22
C GLY A 291 23.31 18.29 18.30
N GLY A 292 22.75 17.13 17.92
CA GLY A 292 22.35 16.08 18.85
C GLY A 292 20.95 16.27 19.44
N GLY A 293 19.97 15.64 18.80
CA GLY A 293 18.61 15.51 19.31
C GLY A 293 18.22 14.06 19.59
N ASN A 294 17.04 13.84 20.15
CA ASN A 294 16.52 12.51 20.40
C ASN A 294 15.99 11.87 19.10
N THR A 295 16.82 11.01 18.48
CA THR A 295 16.49 10.30 17.24
C THR A 295 15.28 9.39 17.40
N THR A 296 15.10 8.72 18.56
CA THR A 296 13.94 7.86 18.84
C THR A 296 12.64 8.65 18.76
N MET A 297 12.59 9.82 19.41
CA MET A 297 11.43 10.71 19.41
C MET A 297 11.09 11.18 17.99
N LEU A 298 12.09 11.58 17.20
CA LEU A 298 11.87 12.09 15.85
C LEU A 298 11.43 10.99 14.87
N LEU A 299 12.00 9.78 14.98
CA LEU A 299 11.60 8.61 14.20
C LEU A 299 10.17 8.15 14.55
N SER A 300 9.82 8.19 15.84
CA SER A 300 8.47 7.85 16.32
C SER A 300 7.42 8.86 15.83
N LEU A 301 7.74 10.15 15.87
CA LEU A 301 6.91 11.21 15.29
C LEU A 301 6.71 11.00 13.79
N PHE A 302 7.78 10.70 13.04
CA PHE A 302 7.67 10.38 11.62
C PHE A 302 6.74 9.19 11.37
N ALA A 303 6.91 8.08 12.11
CA ALA A 303 6.13 6.86 11.93
C ALA A 303 4.64 7.08 12.24
N PHE A 304 4.32 7.77 13.33
CA PHE A 304 2.94 8.13 13.69
C PHE A 304 2.28 9.05 12.66
N CYS A 305 2.97 10.11 12.26
CA CYS A 305 2.52 11.02 11.21
C CYS A 305 2.37 10.29 9.86
N ASN A 306 3.24 9.33 9.55
CA ASN A 306 3.13 8.51 8.34
C ASN A 306 1.93 7.57 8.36
N PHE A 307 1.65 6.96 9.50
CA PHE A 307 0.43 6.19 9.71
C PHE A 307 -0.82 7.06 9.49
N ILE A 308 -0.91 8.24 10.11
CA ILE A 308 -2.02 9.19 9.91
C ILE A 308 -2.15 9.57 8.43
N GLY A 309 -1.04 9.89 7.77
CA GLY A 309 -1.01 10.22 6.34
C GLY A 309 -1.54 9.09 5.46
N ARG A 310 -1.24 7.83 5.79
CA ARG A 310 -1.75 6.66 5.05
C ARG A 310 -3.25 6.43 5.30
N LEU A 311 -3.67 6.47 6.56
CA LEU A 311 -5.08 6.25 6.94
C LEU A 311 -5.97 7.35 6.36
N GLY A 312 -5.59 8.62 6.60
CA GLY A 312 -6.29 9.80 6.13
C GLY A 312 -6.24 9.94 4.62
N GLY A 313 -5.09 9.75 3.97
CA GLY A 313 -4.97 9.81 2.51
C GLY A 313 -5.89 8.81 1.79
N GLY A 314 -6.00 7.59 2.33
CA GLY A 314 -6.97 6.61 1.86
C GLY A 314 -8.42 7.07 2.01
N ALA A 315 -8.83 7.42 3.23
CA ALA A 315 -10.21 7.78 3.57
C ALA A 315 -10.68 9.11 2.91
N ILE A 316 -9.84 10.14 2.94
CA ILE A 316 -10.15 11.46 2.36
C ILE A 316 -10.25 11.36 0.84
N SER A 317 -9.34 10.63 0.18
CA SER A 317 -9.44 10.44 -1.27
C SER A 317 -10.71 9.69 -1.67
N GLU A 318 -11.15 8.72 -0.85
CA GLU A 318 -12.41 7.99 -1.03
C GLU A 318 -13.65 8.89 -0.87
N TYR A 319 -13.68 9.73 0.17
CA TYR A 319 -14.76 10.68 0.39
C TYR A 319 -14.91 11.68 -0.77
N PHE A 320 -13.81 12.29 -1.23
CA PHE A 320 -13.85 13.30 -2.28
C PHE A 320 -14.09 12.74 -3.69
N ILE A 321 -13.68 11.50 -3.99
CA ILE A 321 -14.05 10.90 -5.29
C ILE A 321 -15.55 10.62 -5.35
N ARG A 322 -16.16 10.14 -4.25
CA ARG A 322 -17.59 9.87 -4.16
C ARG A 322 -18.44 11.15 -4.18
N LEU A 323 -18.01 12.20 -3.47
CA LEU A 323 -18.76 13.46 -3.37
C LEU A 323 -18.64 14.35 -4.62
N LYS A 324 -17.46 14.40 -5.26
CA LYS A 324 -17.14 15.41 -6.29
C LYS A 324 -16.46 14.86 -7.56
N THR A 325 -16.28 13.55 -7.70
CA THR A 325 -15.55 12.90 -8.82
C THR A 325 -14.11 13.43 -9.01
N ILE A 326 -13.50 13.91 -7.92
CA ILE A 326 -12.16 14.52 -7.97
C ILE A 326 -11.08 13.43 -8.17
N PRO A 327 -10.23 13.51 -9.22
CA PRO A 327 -9.16 12.55 -9.44
C PRO A 327 -8.21 12.44 -8.25
N ARG A 328 -7.91 11.21 -7.82
CA ARG A 328 -7.11 10.94 -6.62
C ARG A 328 -5.70 11.53 -6.66
N THR A 329 -5.13 11.73 -7.86
CA THR A 329 -3.81 12.34 -8.07
C THR A 329 -3.68 13.78 -7.57
N ILE A 330 -4.80 14.49 -7.34
CA ILE A 330 -4.78 15.81 -6.70
C ILE A 330 -4.21 15.73 -5.29
N TRP A 331 -4.56 14.69 -4.51
CA TRP A 331 -4.04 14.49 -3.16
C TRP A 331 -2.54 14.18 -3.15
N MET A 332 -2.06 13.44 -4.16
CA MET A 332 -0.61 13.24 -4.35
C MET A 332 0.10 14.56 -4.65
N THR A 333 -0.48 15.40 -5.51
CA THR A 333 0.09 16.71 -5.89
C THR A 333 0.15 17.66 -4.69
N PHE A 334 -0.94 17.78 -3.91
CA PHE A 334 -0.96 18.56 -2.68
C PHE A 334 0.06 18.06 -1.65
N ALA A 335 0.19 16.75 -1.48
CA ALA A 335 1.19 16.18 -0.60
C ALA A 335 2.63 16.49 -1.08
N GLN A 336 2.93 16.51 -2.39
CA GLN A 336 4.25 16.93 -2.88
C GLN A 336 4.51 18.42 -2.68
N MET A 337 3.51 19.28 -2.90
CA MET A 337 3.62 20.72 -2.58
C MET A 337 3.90 20.97 -1.10
N ALA A 338 3.27 20.20 -0.21
CA ALA A 338 3.56 20.25 1.23
C ALA A 338 4.95 19.66 1.58
N MET A 339 5.45 18.66 0.85
CA MET A 339 6.83 18.18 0.99
C MET A 339 7.88 19.22 0.59
N ILE A 340 7.61 20.09 -0.39
CA ILE A 340 8.47 21.23 -0.70
C ILE A 340 8.63 22.12 0.55
N VAL A 341 7.53 22.42 1.24
CA VAL A 341 7.56 23.20 2.49
C VAL A 341 8.35 22.46 3.57
N SER A 342 8.15 21.15 3.76
CA SER A 342 8.99 20.35 4.68
C SER A 342 10.48 20.46 4.35
N PHE A 343 10.89 20.28 3.09
CA PHE A 343 12.30 20.35 2.71
C PHE A 343 12.90 21.75 2.86
N LEU A 344 12.13 22.81 2.61
CA LEU A 344 12.56 24.18 2.90
C LEU A 344 12.71 24.43 4.41
N LEU A 345 11.85 23.85 5.25
CA LEU A 345 12.01 23.88 6.71
C LEU A 345 13.24 23.10 7.20
N TYR A 346 13.53 21.95 6.61
CA TYR A 346 14.78 21.22 6.89
C TYR A 346 16.02 22.02 6.46
N ALA A 347 15.95 22.74 5.33
CA ALA A 347 17.05 23.56 4.82
C ALA A 347 17.27 24.88 5.60
N SER A 348 16.28 25.34 6.37
CA SER A 348 16.35 26.60 7.11
C SER A 348 17.03 26.47 8.49
N THR A 349 17.03 25.27 9.08
CA THR A 349 17.81 24.92 10.28
C THR A 349 17.57 25.78 11.53
N TYR A 350 16.39 26.38 11.66
CA TYR A 350 15.98 27.04 12.89
C TYR A 350 15.64 26.03 14.00
N SER A 351 16.06 26.32 15.23
CA SER A 351 15.76 25.50 16.41
C SER A 351 14.25 25.24 16.53
N GLY A 352 13.86 23.96 16.50
CA GLY A 352 12.47 23.51 16.59
C GLY A 352 11.78 23.18 15.26
N THR A 353 12.25 23.69 14.11
CA THR A 353 11.60 23.38 12.82
C THR A 353 11.69 21.90 12.44
N LEU A 354 12.73 21.19 12.93
CA LEU A 354 12.98 19.78 12.64
C LEU A 354 11.78 18.87 12.97
N HIS A 355 11.12 19.08 14.12
CA HIS A 355 9.96 18.28 14.53
C HIS A 355 8.76 18.52 13.62
N VAL A 356 8.46 19.80 13.32
CA VAL A 356 7.35 20.20 12.44
C VAL A 356 7.59 19.70 11.01
N ALA A 357 8.80 19.88 10.48
CA ALA A 357 9.20 19.40 9.16
C ALA A 357 9.06 17.88 9.03
N THR A 358 9.48 17.14 10.06
CA THR A 358 9.38 15.67 10.14
C THR A 358 7.94 15.20 10.21
N GLY A 359 7.10 15.80 11.06
CA GLY A 359 5.69 15.45 11.16
C GLY A 359 4.94 15.71 9.86
N LEU A 360 5.15 16.89 9.25
CA LEU A 360 4.56 17.23 7.95
C LEU A 360 5.05 16.30 6.84
N LEU A 361 6.35 15.98 6.81
CA LEU A 361 6.92 15.06 5.82
C LEU A 361 6.34 13.66 5.99
N GLY A 362 6.22 13.18 7.22
CA GLY A 362 5.60 11.89 7.56
C GLY A 362 4.19 11.79 6.99
N ILE A 363 3.33 12.77 7.26
CA ILE A 363 1.95 12.83 6.72
C ILE A 363 1.96 12.78 5.19
N CYS A 364 2.72 13.65 4.54
CA CYS A 364 2.73 13.74 3.08
C CYS A 364 3.27 12.46 2.42
N PHE A 365 4.35 11.90 2.96
CA PHE A 365 4.90 10.60 2.55
C PHE A 365 3.85 9.49 2.71
N GLY A 366 3.01 9.55 3.76
CA GLY A 366 1.95 8.58 4.00
C GLY A 366 0.84 8.67 2.94
N VAL A 367 0.44 9.88 2.60
CA VAL A 367 -0.55 10.14 1.53
C VAL A 367 -0.07 9.57 0.19
N GLN A 368 1.21 9.72 -0.17
CA GLN A 368 1.74 9.14 -1.43
C GLN A 368 1.51 7.62 -1.51
N PHE A 369 1.82 6.87 -0.45
CA PHE A 369 1.65 5.42 -0.42
C PHE A 369 0.18 4.98 -0.47
N ALA A 370 -0.68 5.64 0.31
CA ALA A 370 -2.09 5.23 0.41
C ALA A 370 -2.90 5.62 -0.82
N VAL A 371 -2.63 6.77 -1.45
CA VAL A 371 -3.36 7.25 -2.63
C VAL A 371 -2.89 6.58 -3.92
N MET A 372 -1.62 6.17 -4.01
CA MET A 372 -1.10 5.44 -5.18
C MET A 372 -1.86 4.14 -5.48
N ILE A 373 -2.19 3.37 -4.44
CA ILE A 373 -2.85 2.06 -4.57
C ILE A 373 -4.22 2.13 -5.28
N PRO A 374 -5.22 2.88 -4.77
CA PRO A 374 -6.51 2.98 -5.44
C PRO A 374 -6.35 3.60 -6.83
N THR A 375 -5.52 4.65 -6.98
CA THR A 375 -5.22 5.29 -8.27
C THR A 375 -4.74 4.27 -9.31
N ALA A 376 -3.71 3.48 -9.00
CA ALA A 376 -3.21 2.45 -9.91
C ALA A 376 -4.24 1.36 -10.22
N SER A 377 -5.09 1.00 -9.25
CA SER A 377 -6.18 0.02 -9.46
C SER A 377 -7.35 0.55 -10.30
N GLU A 378 -7.57 1.87 -10.27
CA GLU A 378 -8.63 2.56 -11.02
C GLU A 378 -8.19 2.86 -12.45
N LEU A 379 -6.90 3.14 -12.68
CA LEU A 379 -6.37 3.38 -14.03
C LEU A 379 -6.15 2.09 -14.83
N PHE A 380 -5.69 1.01 -14.18
CA PHE A 380 -5.17 -0.19 -14.86
C PHE A 380 -5.90 -1.51 -14.53
N GLY A 381 -6.93 -1.46 -13.68
CA GLY A 381 -7.74 -2.62 -13.29
C GLY A 381 -7.14 -3.45 -12.15
N LEU A 382 -7.81 -4.56 -11.82
CA LEU A 382 -7.50 -5.45 -10.69
C LEU A 382 -6.95 -6.82 -11.09
N LYS A 383 -7.07 -7.23 -12.35
CA LYS A 383 -6.63 -8.55 -12.82
C LYS A 383 -5.12 -8.78 -12.68
N HIS A 384 -4.31 -7.83 -13.16
CA HIS A 384 -2.84 -7.89 -13.08
C HIS A 384 -2.23 -6.88 -12.08
N PHE A 385 -3.06 -6.32 -11.19
CA PHE A 385 -2.71 -5.24 -10.26
C PHE A 385 -1.45 -5.53 -9.42
N GLY A 386 -1.28 -6.76 -8.93
CA GLY A 386 -0.11 -7.12 -8.11
C GLY A 386 1.24 -6.91 -8.82
N VAL A 387 1.31 -7.15 -10.13
CA VAL A 387 2.54 -6.94 -10.92
C VAL A 387 2.72 -5.44 -11.21
N ILE A 388 1.65 -4.77 -11.64
CA ILE A 388 1.63 -3.34 -11.96
C ILE A 388 2.05 -2.50 -10.74
N PHE A 389 1.43 -2.76 -9.58
CA PHE A 389 1.70 -2.04 -8.33
C PHE A 389 3.12 -2.26 -7.83
N ASN A 390 3.65 -3.48 -7.90
CA ASN A 390 5.04 -3.72 -7.48
C ASN A 390 6.06 -3.07 -8.42
N PHE A 391 5.79 -3.00 -9.72
CA PHE A 391 6.64 -2.22 -10.64
C PHE A 391 6.62 -0.72 -10.30
N ILE A 392 5.47 -0.16 -9.89
CA ILE A 392 5.41 1.23 -9.39
C ILE A 392 6.20 1.37 -8.07
N GLN A 393 6.08 0.41 -7.15
CA GLN A 393 6.85 0.41 -5.91
C GLN A 393 8.38 0.37 -6.13
N LEU A 394 8.90 -0.11 -7.28
CA LEU A 394 10.34 -0.03 -7.62
C LEU A 394 10.86 1.42 -7.66
N GLY A 395 9.99 2.43 -7.83
CA GLY A 395 10.38 3.83 -7.66
C GLY A 395 10.97 4.13 -6.28
N ASN A 396 10.56 3.44 -5.22
CA ASN A 396 11.09 3.65 -3.86
C ASN A 396 12.58 3.24 -3.71
N PRO A 397 13.01 1.99 -4.01
CA PRO A 397 14.42 1.62 -3.93
C PRO A 397 15.30 2.36 -4.94
N ILE A 398 14.79 2.69 -6.14
CA ILE A 398 15.54 3.51 -7.11
C ILE A 398 15.73 4.94 -6.57
N GLY A 399 14.69 5.53 -5.96
CA GLY A 399 14.77 6.83 -5.31
C GLY A 399 15.72 6.82 -4.11
N ALA A 400 15.69 5.76 -3.29
CA ALA A 400 16.65 5.58 -2.20
C ALA A 400 18.09 5.49 -2.72
N LEU A 401 18.37 4.72 -3.78
CA LEU A 401 19.72 4.63 -4.34
C LEU A 401 20.21 5.98 -4.89
N LEU A 402 19.40 6.64 -5.71
CA LEU A 402 19.79 7.89 -6.39
C LEU A 402 19.87 9.07 -5.42
N PHE A 403 18.83 9.30 -4.62
CA PHE A 403 18.70 10.51 -3.82
C PHE A 403 19.32 10.35 -2.42
N SER A 404 19.22 9.18 -1.79
CA SER A 404 19.85 8.90 -0.50
C SER A 404 21.29 8.41 -0.63
N GLY A 405 21.53 7.37 -1.43
CA GLY A 405 22.85 6.77 -1.56
C GLY A 405 23.85 7.68 -2.26
N ILE A 406 23.47 8.20 -3.44
CA ILE A 406 24.38 8.99 -4.28
C ILE A 406 24.34 10.47 -3.88
N ILE A 407 23.19 11.16 -3.99
CA ILE A 407 23.15 12.63 -3.76
C ILE A 407 23.41 12.97 -2.29
N ALA A 408 22.64 12.44 -1.34
CA ALA A 408 22.80 12.81 0.06
C ALA A 408 24.16 12.39 0.64
N GLY A 409 24.63 11.17 0.32
CA GLY A 409 25.96 10.68 0.71
C GLY A 409 27.09 11.56 0.18
N TYR A 410 27.13 11.81 -1.13
CA TYR A 410 28.19 12.64 -1.75
C TYR A 410 28.24 14.06 -1.17
N VAL A 411 27.09 14.68 -0.91
CA VAL A 411 27.01 16.03 -0.33
C VAL A 411 27.49 16.01 1.13
N TYR A 412 27.10 15.01 1.91
CA TYR A 412 27.53 14.87 3.31
C TYR A 412 29.06 14.68 3.40
N ASP A 413 29.62 13.76 2.60
CA ASP A 413 31.05 13.47 2.58
C ASP A 413 31.87 14.68 2.09
N ALA A 414 31.39 15.39 1.06
CA ALA A 414 32.05 16.60 0.56
C ALA A 414 32.10 17.73 1.59
N GLU A 415 31.09 17.88 2.45
CA GLU A 415 31.11 18.84 3.56
C GLU A 415 31.91 18.32 4.77
N ALA A 416 31.91 17.02 5.06
CA ALA A 416 32.74 16.41 6.11
C ALA A 416 34.24 16.63 5.83
N ILE A 417 34.68 16.42 4.58
CA ILE A 417 36.05 16.64 4.13
C ILE A 417 36.48 18.11 4.32
N LYS A 418 35.59 19.08 4.03
CA LYS A 418 35.85 20.51 4.28
C LYS A 418 36.02 20.84 5.77
N GLN A 419 35.38 20.08 6.64
CA GLN A 419 35.49 20.20 8.10
C GLN A 419 36.73 19.44 8.66
N GLY A 420 37.47 18.72 7.82
CA GLY A 420 38.64 17.94 8.23
C GLY A 420 38.31 16.66 9.00
N GLY A 421 37.08 16.16 8.90
CA GLY A 421 36.59 15.01 9.66
C GLY A 421 35.88 13.95 8.82
N SER A 422 35.57 12.81 9.43
CA SER A 422 34.73 11.75 8.86
C SER A 422 33.23 11.94 9.14
N THR A 423 32.87 12.96 9.92
CA THR A 423 31.50 13.36 10.21
C THR A 423 31.32 14.83 9.87
N CYS A 424 30.19 15.17 9.27
CA CYS A 424 29.78 16.54 9.02
C CYS A 424 28.81 17.01 10.12
N VAL A 425 29.09 18.19 10.67
CA VAL A 425 28.25 18.88 11.65
C VAL A 425 27.77 20.23 11.09
N GLY A 426 26.55 20.61 11.44
CA GLY A 426 25.93 21.88 11.04
C GLY A 426 24.96 21.77 9.87
N ALA A 427 24.31 22.89 9.57
CA ALA A 427 23.28 23.01 8.54
C ALA A 427 23.75 22.58 7.13
N SER A 428 25.00 22.92 6.78
CA SER A 428 25.54 22.75 5.44
C SER A 428 25.50 21.31 4.93
N CYS A 429 25.67 20.32 5.83
CA CYS A 429 25.78 18.90 5.52
C CYS A 429 24.63 18.32 4.69
N PHE A 430 23.41 18.85 4.87
CA PHE A 430 22.22 18.42 4.13
C PHE A 430 21.48 19.57 3.44
N ARG A 431 21.87 20.83 3.65
CA ARG A 431 21.14 21.99 3.09
C ARG A 431 21.01 21.95 1.57
N PHE A 432 22.08 21.61 0.85
CA PHE A 432 22.03 21.47 -0.61
C PHE A 432 21.14 20.29 -1.03
N THR A 433 21.27 19.14 -0.35
CA THR A 433 20.42 17.96 -0.55
C THR A 433 18.94 18.33 -0.42
N PHE A 434 18.53 19.01 0.65
CA PHE A 434 17.14 19.42 0.84
C PHE A 434 16.62 20.39 -0.24
N LEU A 435 17.46 21.30 -0.75
CA LEU A 435 17.09 22.16 -1.88
C LEU A 435 16.88 21.38 -3.18
N VAL A 436 17.73 20.37 -3.45
CA VAL A 436 17.54 19.45 -4.58
C VAL A 436 16.26 18.63 -4.41
N LEU A 437 15.99 18.08 -3.22
CA LEU A 437 14.74 17.35 -2.94
C LEU A 437 13.49 18.24 -3.10
N ALA A 438 13.55 19.51 -2.68
CA ALA A 438 12.50 20.49 -2.91
C ALA A 438 12.25 20.72 -4.41
N GLY A 439 13.31 20.86 -5.21
CA GLY A 439 13.20 20.96 -6.67
C GLY A 439 12.59 19.73 -7.33
N LEU A 440 12.98 18.52 -6.88
CA LEU A 440 12.43 17.25 -7.36
C LEU A 440 10.94 17.10 -7.03
N CYS A 441 10.49 17.51 -5.83
CA CYS A 441 9.06 17.58 -5.50
C CYS A 441 8.32 18.68 -6.27
N GLY A 442 8.97 19.79 -6.63
CA GLY A 442 8.43 20.81 -7.54
C GLY A 442 8.13 20.24 -8.93
N LEU A 443 9.09 19.52 -9.51
CA LEU A 443 8.92 18.80 -10.77
C LEU A 443 7.82 17.72 -10.66
N GLY A 444 7.83 16.94 -9.58
CA GLY A 444 6.81 15.92 -9.33
C GLY A 444 5.40 16.50 -9.18
N SER A 445 5.27 17.67 -8.56
CA SER A 445 3.99 18.40 -8.45
C SER A 445 3.49 18.90 -9.82
N LEU A 446 4.40 19.42 -10.65
CA LEU A 446 4.07 19.83 -12.03
C LEU A 446 3.58 18.64 -12.86
N LEU A 447 4.28 17.51 -12.80
CA LEU A 447 3.86 16.26 -13.45
C LEU A 447 2.53 15.75 -12.87
N GLY A 448 2.32 15.83 -11.55
CA GLY A 448 1.07 15.44 -10.89
C GLY A 448 -0.13 16.27 -11.32
N LEU A 449 0.06 17.56 -11.58
CA LEU A 449 -0.95 18.44 -12.15
C LEU A 449 -1.28 18.06 -13.61
N ILE A 450 -0.27 17.82 -14.44
CA ILE A 450 -0.43 17.34 -15.82
C ILE A 450 -1.18 16.00 -15.85
N LEU A 451 -0.83 15.07 -14.96
CA LEU A 451 -1.52 13.78 -14.82
C LEU A 451 -2.99 13.98 -14.49
N THR A 452 -3.27 14.80 -13.48
CA THR A 452 -4.62 15.13 -13.01
C THR A 452 -5.49 15.64 -14.16
N ILE A 453 -5.00 16.61 -14.93
CA ILE A 453 -5.74 17.17 -16.07
C ILE A 453 -6.03 16.08 -17.12
N ARG A 454 -5.04 15.23 -17.42
CA ARG A 454 -5.13 14.16 -18.44
C ARG A 454 -6.06 13.00 -18.06
N ILE A 455 -6.24 12.73 -16.76
CA ILE A 455 -7.10 11.64 -16.26
C ILE A 455 -8.48 12.13 -15.79
N ARG A 456 -8.69 13.43 -15.57
CA ARG A 456 -9.99 14.01 -15.20
C ARG A 456 -11.18 13.53 -16.05
N PRO A 457 -11.14 13.54 -17.40
CA PRO A 457 -12.26 13.05 -18.21
C PRO A 457 -12.52 11.54 -18.02
N VAL A 458 -11.49 10.76 -17.68
CA VAL A 458 -11.61 9.32 -17.39
C VAL A 458 -12.33 9.10 -16.07
N TYR A 459 -11.94 9.83 -15.03
CA TYR A 459 -12.61 9.79 -13.73
C TYR A 459 -14.07 10.23 -13.85
N GLN A 460 -14.36 11.27 -14.64
CA GLN A 460 -15.74 11.67 -14.92
C GLN A 460 -16.51 10.54 -15.63
N MET A 461 -15.94 9.89 -16.65
CA MET A 461 -16.59 8.75 -17.32
C MET A 461 -16.83 7.55 -16.39
N LEU A 462 -15.84 7.17 -15.57
CA LEU A 462 -15.93 6.02 -14.67
C LEU A 462 -17.00 6.18 -13.58
N TYR A 463 -17.12 7.39 -13.01
CA TYR A 463 -18.05 7.66 -11.92
C TYR A 463 -19.42 8.22 -12.38
N ALA A 464 -19.51 8.86 -13.55
CA ALA A 464 -20.80 9.28 -14.12
C ALA A 464 -21.54 8.12 -14.83
N GLY A 465 -20.82 7.17 -15.43
CA GLY A 465 -21.41 6.05 -16.17
C GLY A 465 -21.99 4.94 -15.30
N GLY A 466 -21.99 5.07 -13.96
CA GLY A 466 -22.48 4.05 -13.03
C GLY A 466 -21.70 2.72 -13.05
N SER A 467 -20.59 2.63 -13.79
CA SER A 467 -19.88 1.39 -14.18
C SER A 467 -19.26 0.58 -13.01
N PHE A 468 -19.28 1.12 -11.79
CA PHE A 468 -18.97 0.37 -10.57
C PHE A 468 -20.14 -0.49 -10.07
N ARG A 469 -21.37 -0.25 -10.54
CA ARG A 469 -22.38 -1.31 -10.62
C ARG A 469 -21.91 -2.27 -11.69
N LEU A 470 -21.60 -3.51 -11.28
CA LEU A 470 -21.46 -4.63 -12.21
C LEU A 470 -22.63 -4.60 -13.21
N PRO A 471 -22.42 -4.97 -14.50
CA PRO A 471 -23.53 -5.14 -15.41
C PRO A 471 -24.51 -6.11 -14.76
N GLN A 472 -25.73 -5.65 -14.51
CA GLN A 472 -26.79 -6.53 -14.08
C GLN A 472 -26.96 -7.52 -15.21
N ARG A 473 -26.55 -8.77 -14.98
CA ARG A 473 -26.79 -9.85 -15.93
C ARG A 473 -28.29 -10.11 -15.85
N SER A 474 -29.04 -9.50 -16.77
CA SER A 474 -30.45 -9.78 -17.01
C SER A 474 -30.52 -11.16 -17.66
N ASP A 475 -30.28 -12.19 -16.84
CA ASP A 475 -30.70 -13.54 -17.15
C ASP A 475 -32.19 -13.60 -16.76
N HIS A 476 -33.04 -13.66 -17.80
CA HIS A 476 -34.52 -13.57 -17.82
C HIS A 476 -35.13 -12.16 -17.85
#